data_AF-A0A9D0DT03-F1
#
_entry.id   AF-A0A9D0DT03-F1
#
_cell.length_a   1.000
_cell.length_b   1.000
_cell.length_c   1.000
_cell.angle_alpha   90.00
_cell.angle_beta   90.00
_cell.angle_gamma   90.00
#
_symmetry.space_group_name_H-M   'P 1'
#
loop_
_entity.id
_entity.type
_entity.pdbx_description
1 polymer ?
#
loop_
_entity_poly.entity_id
_entity_poly.type
_entity_poly.pdbx_seq_one_letter_code
_entity_poly.pdbx_strand_id
1 'polypeptide(L)'
;MLTNLNYQIAKLSKKIPLNLIIIVPFVIEIFAVVGLTGWLSFRNGQEAVDDLSAQLRSEITTRIHQHLETNIKIPHRLNQINVDLISIGKLDLTNLEHLKQYLWKQIQQFDMVSYVGIGTESGKYVGVQSFDKNTIIAEILDKTNELEIWNTDEHANNTTLRKKLANYDHRQQPWYVSAIEAGKPVWSKAFFSSRRTTLSVNQPIYDAQNNLLAVTTTDVNILAISHFLRTLKIGQTGQSFIMESSGIMVANSVPDIITSKPVKEVKLATDDYNSYEHIKADESMDMLTRAT
;
A
#
# COMPACT_ATOMS: atom_id res chain seq x y z
N MET A 1 -67.71 -0.81 32.37
CA MET A 1 -66.93 -1.71 31.49
C MET A 1 -66.22 -2.85 32.22
N LEU A 2 -65.80 -2.69 33.48
CA LEU A 2 -65.11 -3.74 34.26
C LEU A 2 -65.99 -4.94 34.69
N THR A 3 -67.31 -4.78 34.78
CA THR A 3 -68.25 -5.83 35.21
C THR A 3 -68.54 -6.91 34.17
N ASN A 4 -68.40 -6.58 32.87
CA ASN A 4 -68.71 -7.52 31.78
C ASN A 4 -67.56 -8.53 31.53
N LEU A 5 -66.33 -8.15 31.88
CA LEU A 5 -65.15 -9.00 31.78
C LEU A 5 -65.18 -10.13 32.82
N ASN A 6 -65.54 -9.81 34.07
CA ASN A 6 -65.64 -10.80 35.16
C ASN A 6 -66.72 -11.86 34.90
N TYR A 7 -67.82 -11.50 34.24
CA TYR A 7 -68.90 -12.43 33.92
C TYR A 7 -68.52 -13.42 32.80
N GLN A 8 -67.79 -12.95 31.79
CA GLN A 8 -67.26 -13.80 30.70
C GLN A 8 -66.22 -14.81 31.23
N ILE A 9 -65.34 -14.38 32.14
CA ILE A 9 -64.32 -15.23 32.78
C ILE A 9 -64.99 -16.32 33.65
N ALA A 10 -66.02 -15.96 34.42
CA ALA A 10 -66.74 -16.90 35.28
C ALA A 10 -67.58 -17.95 34.51
N LYS A 11 -68.01 -17.64 33.29
CA LYS A 11 -68.76 -18.58 32.44
C LYS A 11 -67.83 -19.56 31.70
N LEU A 12 -66.61 -19.15 31.36
CA LEU A 12 -65.56 -20.04 30.85
C LEU A 12 -65.01 -20.98 31.95
N SER A 13 -64.88 -20.53 33.20
CA SER A 13 -64.25 -21.31 34.28
C SER A 13 -65.05 -22.55 34.71
N LYS A 14 -66.37 -22.60 34.47
CA LYS A 14 -67.23 -23.75 34.85
C LYS A 14 -67.02 -25.03 34.02
N LYS A 15 -66.21 -25.01 32.95
CA LYS A 15 -65.89 -26.18 32.11
C LYS A 15 -64.40 -26.46 31.95
N ILE A 16 -63.54 -25.65 32.59
CA ILE A 16 -62.09 -25.76 32.46
C ILE A 16 -61.54 -26.40 33.75
N PRO A 17 -60.76 -27.49 33.67
CA PRO A 17 -60.22 -28.14 34.86
C PRO A 17 -59.25 -27.19 35.59
N LEU A 18 -59.29 -27.20 36.94
CA LEU A 18 -58.57 -26.26 37.82
C LEU A 18 -57.06 -26.19 37.55
N ASN A 19 -56.45 -27.31 37.15
CA ASN A 19 -55.05 -27.39 36.76
C ASN A 19 -54.69 -26.48 35.57
N LEU A 20 -55.60 -26.29 34.60
CA LEU A 20 -55.36 -25.46 33.42
C LEU A 20 -55.34 -23.96 33.79
N ILE A 21 -56.17 -23.55 34.75
CA ILE A 21 -56.24 -22.16 35.23
C ILE A 21 -54.94 -21.75 35.93
N ILE A 22 -54.25 -22.70 36.56
CA ILE A 22 -52.98 -22.45 37.26
C ILE A 22 -51.80 -22.62 36.31
N ILE A 23 -51.73 -23.71 35.53
CA ILE A 23 -50.54 -24.04 34.73
C ILE A 23 -50.33 -23.04 33.58
N VAL A 24 -51.39 -22.65 32.88
CA VAL A 24 -51.27 -21.78 31.70
C VAL A 24 -50.62 -20.42 32.01
N PRO A 25 -51.04 -19.65 33.02
CA PRO A 25 -50.39 -18.37 33.33
C PRO A 25 -48.94 -18.53 33.78
N PHE A 26 -48.60 -19.56 34.56
CA PHE A 26 -47.21 -19.86 34.91
C PHE A 26 -46.35 -20.18 33.68
N VAL A 27 -46.89 -20.96 32.75
CA VAL A 27 -46.19 -21.30 31.50
C VAL A 27 -45.99 -20.05 30.64
N ILE A 28 -47.00 -19.19 30.51
CA ILE A 28 -46.89 -17.92 29.77
C ILE A 28 -45.82 -17.02 30.41
N GLU A 29 -45.78 -16.93 31.73
CA GLU A 29 -44.78 -16.14 32.45
C GLU A 29 -43.36 -16.66 32.18
N ILE A 30 -43.17 -17.99 32.22
CA ILE A 30 -41.88 -18.61 31.87
C ILE A 30 -41.50 -18.28 30.42
N PHE A 31 -42.42 -18.43 29.46
CA PHE A 31 -42.14 -18.09 28.06
C PHE A 31 -41.83 -16.60 27.87
N ALA A 32 -42.52 -15.71 28.59
CA ALA A 32 -42.26 -14.28 28.54
C ALA A 32 -40.87 -13.94 29.09
N VAL A 33 -40.50 -14.51 30.24
CA VAL A 33 -39.18 -14.29 30.85
C VAL A 33 -38.07 -14.88 29.98
N VAL A 34 -38.22 -16.11 29.49
CA VAL A 34 -37.23 -16.77 28.62
C VAL A 34 -37.11 -16.03 27.29
N GLY A 35 -38.23 -15.61 26.69
CA GLY A 35 -38.23 -14.83 25.46
C GLY A 35 -37.56 -13.46 25.63
N LEU A 36 -37.87 -12.75 26.72
CA LEU A 36 -37.28 -11.44 27.02
C LEU A 36 -35.79 -11.54 27.30
N THR A 37 -35.37 -12.52 28.11
CA THR A 37 -33.96 -12.78 28.42
C THR A 37 -33.19 -13.25 27.18
N GLY A 38 -33.79 -14.08 26.33
CA GLY A 38 -33.22 -14.49 25.05
C GLY A 38 -33.03 -13.29 24.10
N TRP A 39 -34.05 -12.43 23.98
CA TRP A 39 -33.97 -11.21 23.17
C TRP A 39 -32.93 -10.22 23.71
N LEU A 40 -32.91 -9.96 25.01
CA LEU A 40 -31.91 -9.11 25.67
C LEU A 40 -30.49 -9.68 25.49
N SER A 41 -30.31 -10.98 25.67
CA SER A 41 -29.03 -11.65 25.50
C SER A 41 -28.52 -11.55 24.06
N PHE A 42 -29.40 -11.79 23.08
CA PHE A 42 -29.05 -11.64 21.66
C PHE A 42 -28.68 -10.20 21.30
N ARG A 43 -29.47 -9.23 21.77
CA ARG A 43 -29.19 -7.80 21.54
C ARG A 43 -27.86 -7.37 22.16
N ASN A 44 -27.64 -7.70 23.43
CA ASN A 44 -26.40 -7.35 24.13
C ASN A 44 -25.19 -8.07 23.50
N GLY A 45 -25.37 -9.30 23.03
CA GLY A 45 -24.35 -10.05 22.31
C GLY A 45 -23.97 -9.39 20.99
N GLN A 46 -24.96 -8.92 20.23
CA GLN A 46 -24.71 -8.18 18.98
C GLN A 46 -23.97 -6.87 19.25
N GLU A 47 -24.43 -6.07 20.21
CA GLU A 47 -23.78 -4.80 20.60
C GLU A 47 -22.32 -5.03 21.04
N ALA A 48 -22.05 -6.08 21.83
CA ALA A 48 -20.69 -6.41 22.26
C ALA A 48 -19.77 -6.86 21.12
N VAL A 49 -20.29 -7.61 20.15
CA VAL A 49 -19.52 -8.05 18.97
C VAL A 49 -19.21 -6.87 18.04
N ASP A 50 -20.17 -5.96 17.85
CA ASP A 50 -20.00 -4.77 17.03
C ASP A 50 -18.96 -3.81 17.63
N ASP A 51 -19.01 -3.59 18.96
CA ASP A 51 -18.03 -2.78 19.68
C ASP A 51 -16.61 -3.38 19.59
N LEU A 52 -16.47 -4.69 19.86
CA LEU A 52 -15.17 -5.38 19.72
C LEU A 52 -14.63 -5.30 18.30
N SER A 53 -15.50 -5.42 17.29
CA SER A 53 -15.12 -5.32 15.87
C SER A 53 -14.65 -3.91 15.52
N ALA A 54 -15.32 -2.87 16.05
CA ALA A 54 -14.92 -1.48 15.86
C ALA A 54 -13.57 -1.18 16.51
N GLN A 55 -13.36 -1.66 17.75
CA GLN A 55 -12.09 -1.51 18.46
C GLN A 55 -10.94 -2.23 17.74
N LEU A 56 -11.16 -3.47 17.28
CA LEU A 56 -10.16 -4.22 16.51
C LEU A 56 -9.81 -3.49 15.21
N ARG A 57 -10.81 -3.00 14.45
CA ARG A 57 -10.57 -2.21 13.24
C ARG A 57 -9.73 -0.97 13.55
N SER A 58 -10.09 -0.22 14.59
CA SER A 58 -9.34 0.98 15.00
C SER A 58 -7.90 0.67 15.38
N GLU A 59 -7.66 -0.39 16.15
CA GLU A 59 -6.32 -0.84 16.53
C GLU A 59 -5.49 -1.25 15.30
N ILE A 60 -6.08 -2.02 14.38
CA ILE A 60 -5.42 -2.44 13.14
C ILE A 60 -5.08 -1.22 12.27
N THR A 61 -6.03 -0.31 12.05
CA THR A 61 -5.80 0.94 11.32
C THR A 61 -4.70 1.77 11.98
N THR A 62 -4.69 1.86 13.31
CA THR A 62 -3.66 2.59 14.07
C THR A 62 -2.27 1.97 13.87
N ARG A 63 -2.16 0.63 13.92
CA ARG A 63 -0.90 -0.08 13.63
C ARG A 63 -0.43 0.13 12.20
N ILE A 64 -1.34 0.12 11.23
CA ILE A 64 -1.01 0.42 9.83
C ILE A 64 -0.47 1.85 9.72
N HIS A 65 -1.17 2.84 10.28
CA HIS A 65 -0.71 4.23 10.27
C HIS A 65 0.65 4.40 10.94
N GLN A 66 0.89 3.78 12.09
CA GLN A 66 2.17 3.86 12.79
C GLN A 66 3.32 3.25 11.96
N HIS A 67 3.07 2.12 11.29
CA HIS A 67 4.04 1.48 10.42
C HIS A 67 4.34 2.35 9.19
N LEU A 68 3.31 2.94 8.58
CA LEU A 68 3.47 3.84 7.44
C LEU A 68 4.20 5.13 7.84
N GLU A 69 3.83 5.78 8.94
CA GLU A 69 4.47 7.01 9.43
C GLU A 69 5.98 6.84 9.68
N THR A 70 6.38 5.66 10.16
CA THR A 70 7.79 5.36 10.42
C THR A 70 8.57 5.14 9.12
N ASN A 71 7.96 4.48 8.14
CA ASN A 71 8.67 3.99 6.97
C ASN A 71 8.50 4.85 5.72
N ILE A 72 7.37 5.50 5.52
CA ILE A 72 7.08 6.33 4.33
C ILE A 72 7.91 7.63 4.32
N LYS A 73 8.49 8.02 5.46
CA LYS A 73 9.44 9.12 5.57
C LYS A 73 10.86 8.73 5.15
N ILE A 74 11.16 7.44 5.01
CA ILE A 74 12.51 6.96 4.66
C ILE A 74 12.94 7.48 3.28
N PRO A 75 12.14 7.37 2.20
CA PRO A 75 12.50 7.92 0.90
C PRO A 75 12.81 9.42 0.91
N HIS A 76 12.01 10.21 1.65
CA HIS A 76 12.26 11.64 1.84
C HIS A 76 13.61 11.90 2.51
N ARG A 77 13.93 11.16 3.59
CA ARG A 77 15.20 11.31 4.29
C ARG A 77 16.38 10.90 3.42
N LEU A 78 16.26 9.84 2.62
CA LEU A 78 17.32 9.40 1.72
C LEU A 78 17.60 10.41 0.63
N ASN A 79 16.56 10.90 -0.03
CA ASN A 79 16.71 11.96 -1.02
C ASN A 79 17.33 13.21 -0.40
N GLN A 80 16.95 13.60 0.83
CA GLN A 80 17.56 14.72 1.52
C GLN A 80 19.05 14.48 1.83
N ILE A 81 19.44 13.27 2.26
CA ILE A 81 20.85 12.92 2.46
C ILE A 81 21.64 13.05 1.14
N ASN A 82 21.07 12.60 0.02
CA ASN A 82 21.69 12.73 -1.29
C ASN A 82 21.88 14.21 -1.66
N VAL A 83 20.84 15.03 -1.48
CA VAL A 83 20.87 16.49 -1.69
C VAL A 83 21.99 17.12 -0.85
N ASP A 84 22.04 16.80 0.44
CA ASP A 84 23.02 17.36 1.38
C ASP A 84 24.45 17.02 0.94
N LEU A 85 24.72 15.74 0.63
CA LEU A 85 26.06 15.29 0.20
C LEU A 85 26.50 15.91 -1.13
N ILE A 86 25.58 16.14 -2.06
CA ILE A 86 25.86 16.84 -3.31
C ILE A 86 26.14 18.32 -3.03
N SER A 87 25.34 18.96 -2.18
CA SER A 87 25.50 20.39 -1.86
C SER A 87 26.85 20.72 -1.22
N ILE A 88 27.40 19.79 -0.42
CA ILE A 88 28.71 19.94 0.22
C ILE A 88 29.87 19.34 -0.60
N GLY A 89 29.61 18.92 -1.85
CA GLY A 89 30.61 18.39 -2.77
C GLY A 89 31.20 17.03 -2.36
N LYS A 90 30.52 16.27 -1.50
CA LYS A 90 30.94 14.90 -1.11
C LYS A 90 30.46 13.83 -2.08
N LEU A 91 29.39 14.11 -2.81
CA LEU A 91 28.87 13.24 -3.86
C LEU A 91 28.97 13.95 -5.21
N ASP A 92 29.87 13.47 -6.08
CA ASP A 92 30.16 14.07 -7.38
C ASP A 92 29.24 13.47 -8.46
N LEU A 93 28.42 14.33 -9.06
CA LEU A 93 27.47 13.99 -10.12
C LEU A 93 28.15 13.59 -11.45
N THR A 94 29.44 13.86 -11.61
CA THR A 94 30.19 13.53 -12.83
C THR A 94 30.83 12.14 -12.78
N ASN A 95 31.08 11.62 -11.57
CA ASN A 95 31.70 10.32 -11.32
C ASN A 95 30.63 9.25 -11.07
N LEU A 96 30.11 8.68 -12.16
CA LEU A 96 28.99 7.73 -12.11
C LEU A 96 29.33 6.43 -11.38
N GLU A 97 30.58 5.99 -11.42
CA GLU A 97 31.00 4.77 -10.71
C GLU A 97 30.93 4.97 -9.19
N HIS A 98 31.45 6.10 -8.68
CA HIS A 98 31.35 6.43 -7.26
C HIS A 98 29.89 6.64 -6.84
N LEU A 99 29.09 7.31 -7.68
CA LEU A 99 27.65 7.50 -7.45
C LEU A 99 26.92 6.16 -7.35
N LYS A 100 27.18 5.24 -8.28
CA LYS A 100 26.60 3.89 -8.29
C LYS A 100 26.96 3.11 -7.04
N GLN A 101 28.24 3.09 -6.65
CA GLN A 101 28.69 2.38 -5.44
C GLN A 101 28.03 2.95 -4.18
N TYR A 102 27.91 4.28 -4.10
CA TYR A 102 27.22 4.96 -3.01
C TYR A 102 25.73 4.55 -2.93
N LEU A 103 25.00 4.68 -4.04
CA LEU A 103 23.58 4.33 -4.10
C LEU A 103 23.35 2.84 -3.82
N TRP A 104 24.26 1.98 -4.30
CA TRP A 104 24.22 0.55 -4.06
C TRP A 104 24.40 0.19 -2.59
N LYS A 105 25.32 0.84 -1.88
CA LYS A 105 25.44 0.64 -0.43
C LYS A 105 24.25 1.24 0.33
N GLN A 106 23.72 2.36 -0.14
CA GLN A 106 22.58 3.04 0.48
C GLN A 106 21.32 2.15 0.44
N ILE A 107 20.95 1.61 -0.73
CA ILE A 107 19.72 0.82 -0.88
C ILE A 107 19.71 -0.44 0.00
N GLN A 108 20.89 -1.05 0.25
CA GLN A 108 21.00 -2.22 1.11
C GLN A 108 20.67 -1.98 2.58
N GLN A 109 20.72 -0.72 3.05
CA GLN A 109 20.46 -0.39 4.45
C GLN A 109 18.96 -0.29 4.75
N PHE A 110 18.09 -0.27 3.73
CA PHE A 110 16.67 0.04 3.90
C PHE A 110 15.77 -0.96 3.19
N ASP A 111 15.19 -1.89 3.95
CA ASP A 111 14.27 -2.92 3.41
C ASP A 111 13.01 -2.33 2.73
N MET A 112 12.64 -1.10 3.12
CA MET A 112 11.51 -0.33 2.57
C MET A 112 11.82 0.30 1.20
N VAL A 113 13.05 0.23 0.71
CA VAL A 113 13.48 0.90 -0.53
C VAL A 113 13.81 -0.14 -1.59
N SER A 114 13.17 -0.02 -2.75
CA SER A 114 13.39 -0.92 -3.90
C SER A 114 14.21 -0.29 -5.02
N TYR A 115 14.36 1.04 -5.00
CA TYR A 115 15.12 1.76 -6.01
C TYR A 115 15.66 3.06 -5.46
N VAL A 116 16.86 3.46 -5.88
CA VAL A 116 17.36 4.83 -5.74
C VAL A 116 18.06 5.23 -7.02
N GLY A 117 17.82 6.44 -7.50
CA GLY A 117 18.47 6.95 -8.70
C GLY A 117 18.71 8.45 -8.67
N ILE A 118 19.70 8.90 -9.44
CA ILE A 118 20.06 10.30 -9.61
C ILE A 118 20.23 10.56 -11.11
N GLY A 119 19.41 11.45 -11.64
CA GLY A 119 19.52 11.95 -13.01
C GLY A 119 19.98 13.40 -13.01
N THR A 120 21.01 13.73 -13.78
CA THR A 120 21.55 15.09 -13.89
C THR A 120 20.90 15.86 -15.04
N GLU A 121 20.91 17.19 -14.97
CA GLU A 121 20.45 18.04 -16.08
C GLU A 121 21.30 17.83 -17.35
N SER A 122 22.58 17.45 -17.17
CA SER A 122 23.53 17.18 -18.25
C SER A 122 23.22 15.94 -19.10
N GLY A 123 22.27 15.10 -18.68
CA GLY A 123 21.92 13.86 -19.38
C GLY A 123 22.61 12.61 -18.81
N LYS A 124 23.46 12.74 -17.79
CA LYS A 124 24.00 11.60 -17.05
C LYS A 124 23.00 11.09 -16.02
N TYR A 125 22.95 9.78 -15.81
CA TYR A 125 22.07 9.15 -14.85
C TYR A 125 22.64 7.84 -14.30
N VAL A 126 22.38 7.61 -13.01
CA VAL A 126 22.68 6.35 -12.32
C VAL A 126 21.49 5.95 -11.49
N GLY A 127 21.08 4.69 -11.62
CA GLY A 127 20.05 4.05 -10.82
C GLY A 127 20.54 2.76 -10.20
N VAL A 128 19.99 2.39 -9.05
CA VAL A 128 20.19 1.07 -8.45
C VAL A 128 18.84 0.52 -8.02
N GLN A 129 18.52 -0.68 -8.51
CA GLN A 129 17.28 -1.38 -8.18
C GLN A 129 17.56 -2.65 -7.39
N SER A 130 16.85 -2.82 -6.28
CA SER A 130 16.86 -4.03 -5.46
C SER A 130 15.55 -4.80 -5.64
N PHE A 131 15.63 -6.04 -6.12
CA PHE A 131 14.48 -6.94 -6.18
C PHE A 131 14.28 -7.70 -4.87
N ASP A 132 15.40 -7.99 -4.21
CA ASP A 132 15.57 -8.61 -2.90
C ASP A 132 17.00 -8.29 -2.41
N LYS A 133 17.35 -8.67 -1.17
CA LYS A 133 18.66 -8.34 -0.57
C LYS A 133 19.88 -8.84 -1.36
N ASN A 134 19.70 -9.82 -2.25
CA ASN A 134 20.77 -10.50 -2.96
C ASN A 134 20.80 -10.15 -4.46
N THR A 135 19.68 -9.68 -5.01
CA THR A 135 19.53 -9.37 -6.43
C THR A 135 19.41 -7.87 -6.65
N ILE A 136 20.55 -7.24 -6.93
CA ILE A 136 20.66 -5.81 -7.22
C ILE A 136 21.15 -5.62 -8.65
N ILE A 137 20.57 -4.65 -9.34
CA ILE A 137 21.00 -4.19 -10.67
C ILE A 137 21.36 -2.71 -10.62
N ALA A 138 22.28 -2.31 -11.49
CA ALA A 138 22.63 -0.92 -11.71
C ALA A 138 22.20 -0.47 -13.11
N GLU A 139 21.72 0.75 -13.20
CA GLU A 139 21.34 1.45 -14.42
C GLU A 139 22.31 2.60 -14.62
N ILE A 140 22.93 2.70 -15.79
CA ILE A 140 23.97 3.70 -16.05
C ILE A 140 23.74 4.33 -17.42
N LEU A 141 23.68 5.66 -17.44
CA LEU A 141 23.62 6.49 -18.63
C LEU A 141 24.70 7.57 -18.49
N ASP A 142 25.77 7.51 -19.29
CA ASP A 142 26.84 8.52 -19.27
C ASP A 142 26.76 9.46 -20.47
N LYS A 143 27.26 9.02 -21.63
CA LYS A 143 27.35 9.84 -22.85
C LYS A 143 26.62 9.27 -24.05
N THR A 144 26.39 7.96 -24.05
CA THR A 144 25.54 7.30 -25.03
C THR A 144 24.10 7.62 -24.65
N ASN A 145 23.23 7.97 -25.60
CA ASN A 145 21.77 7.97 -25.37
C ASN A 145 21.26 6.52 -25.21
N GLU A 146 22.05 5.65 -24.60
CA GLU A 146 21.78 4.24 -24.41
C GLU A 146 21.95 3.93 -22.93
N LEU A 147 20.85 3.61 -22.27
CA LEU A 147 20.86 3.19 -20.88
C LEU A 147 21.33 1.74 -20.81
N GLU A 148 22.36 1.49 -20.00
CA GLU A 148 22.85 0.15 -19.75
C GLU A 148 22.35 -0.37 -18.40
N ILE A 149 21.83 -1.60 -18.40
CA ILE A 149 21.35 -2.27 -17.19
C ILE A 149 22.25 -3.45 -16.88
N TRP A 150 22.90 -3.43 -15.73
CA TRP A 150 23.92 -4.40 -15.31
C TRP A 150 23.49 -5.16 -14.06
N ASN A 151 23.78 -6.46 -14.01
CA ASN A 151 23.86 -7.16 -12.74
C ASN A 151 25.07 -6.66 -11.94
N THR A 152 24.96 -6.66 -10.61
CA THR A 152 26.06 -6.27 -9.72
C THR A 152 26.50 -7.42 -8.81
N ASP A 153 27.78 -7.43 -8.41
CA ASP A 153 28.29 -8.28 -7.32
C ASP A 153 28.11 -7.63 -5.93
N GLU A 154 28.61 -8.29 -4.88
CA GLU A 154 28.55 -7.81 -3.48
C GLU A 154 29.37 -6.54 -3.20
N HIS A 155 30.17 -6.10 -4.17
CA HIS A 155 31.01 -4.90 -4.11
C HIS A 155 30.49 -3.79 -5.04
N ALA A 156 29.27 -3.94 -5.58
CA ALA A 156 28.67 -3.06 -6.57
C ALA A 156 29.39 -3.03 -7.93
N ASN A 157 30.27 -3.98 -8.25
CA ASN A 157 30.89 -4.03 -9.57
C ASN A 157 29.90 -4.59 -10.60
N ASN A 158 29.96 -4.07 -11.82
CA ASN A 158 29.14 -4.58 -12.92
C ASN A 158 29.67 -5.96 -13.34
N THR A 159 28.79 -6.96 -13.43
CA THR A 159 29.15 -8.33 -13.82
C THR A 159 28.67 -8.64 -15.22
N THR A 160 27.35 -8.74 -15.40
CA THR A 160 26.71 -9.13 -16.66
C THR A 160 25.76 -8.05 -17.13
N LEU A 161 25.96 -7.60 -18.37
CA LEU A 161 25.02 -6.69 -19.04
C LEU A 161 23.71 -7.43 -19.32
N ARG A 162 22.59 -6.92 -18.79
CA ARG A 162 21.26 -7.51 -18.97
C ARG A 162 20.53 -6.95 -20.17
N LYS A 163 20.56 -5.62 -20.35
CA LYS A 163 19.77 -4.91 -21.36
C LYS A 163 20.43 -3.57 -21.69
N LYS A 164 20.23 -3.14 -22.92
CA LYS A 164 20.52 -1.79 -23.41
C LYS A 164 19.23 -1.17 -23.93
N LEU A 165 18.94 0.08 -23.55
CA LEU A 165 17.81 0.84 -24.06
C LEU A 165 18.33 2.03 -24.85
N ALA A 166 18.23 1.95 -26.17
CA ALA A 166 18.62 3.05 -27.05
C ALA A 166 17.63 4.22 -26.98
N ASN A 167 18.13 5.42 -27.27
CA ASN A 167 17.41 6.69 -27.22
C ASN A 167 16.73 6.98 -25.88
N TYR A 168 17.34 6.53 -24.78
CA TYR A 168 16.83 6.79 -23.44
C TYR A 168 17.27 8.18 -22.94
N ASP A 169 16.32 8.99 -22.48
CA ASP A 169 16.57 10.26 -21.79
C ASP A 169 15.74 10.29 -20.50
N HIS A 170 16.42 10.32 -19.36
CA HIS A 170 15.75 10.35 -18.05
C HIS A 170 15.02 11.67 -17.81
N ARG A 171 15.41 12.75 -18.49
CA ARG A 171 14.81 14.09 -18.31
C ARG A 171 13.40 14.18 -18.86
N GLN A 172 13.05 13.28 -19.78
CA GLN A 172 11.70 13.14 -20.33
C GLN A 172 10.82 12.21 -19.48
N GLN A 173 11.37 11.59 -18.44
CA GLN A 173 10.62 10.64 -17.62
C GLN A 173 9.68 11.39 -16.65
N PRO A 174 8.47 10.86 -16.40
CA PRO A 174 7.48 11.54 -15.54
C PRO A 174 8.00 11.87 -14.14
N TRP A 175 8.83 11.01 -13.55
CA TRP A 175 9.41 11.23 -12.22
C TRP A 175 10.36 12.44 -12.19
N TYR A 176 11.08 12.69 -13.28
CA TYR A 176 12.02 13.81 -13.39
C TYR A 176 11.28 15.12 -13.59
N VAL A 177 10.36 15.13 -14.57
CA VAL A 177 9.55 16.30 -14.93
C VAL A 177 8.71 16.76 -13.73
N SER A 178 8.02 15.83 -13.05
CA SER A 178 7.18 16.18 -11.90
C SER A 178 7.95 16.78 -10.73
N ALA A 179 9.19 16.35 -10.50
CA ALA A 179 10.04 16.92 -9.46
C ALA A 179 10.43 18.38 -9.76
N ILE A 180 10.75 18.66 -11.03
CA ILE A 180 11.10 20.00 -11.49
C ILE A 180 9.89 20.93 -11.42
N GLU A 181 8.74 20.49 -11.93
CA GLU A 181 7.49 21.25 -11.88
C GLU A 181 7.08 21.59 -10.44
N ALA A 182 7.28 20.65 -9.51
CA ALA A 182 6.99 20.87 -8.10
C ALA A 182 8.00 21.80 -7.41
N GLY A 183 9.26 21.83 -7.86
CA GLY A 183 10.36 22.60 -7.26
C GLY A 183 10.75 22.16 -5.84
N LYS A 184 10.21 21.04 -5.35
CA LYS A 184 10.38 20.51 -4.00
C LYS A 184 10.14 18.99 -3.98
N PRO A 185 10.45 18.28 -2.89
CA PRO A 185 10.14 16.85 -2.78
C PRO A 185 8.65 16.57 -3.06
N VAL A 186 8.38 15.61 -3.95
CA VAL A 186 7.04 15.26 -4.39
C VAL A 186 6.89 13.75 -4.51
N TRP A 187 5.71 13.24 -4.16
CA TRP A 187 5.33 11.86 -4.43
C TRP A 187 4.88 11.70 -5.88
N SER A 188 5.30 10.61 -6.54
CA SER A 188 4.67 10.18 -7.78
C SER A 188 3.25 9.70 -7.50
N LYS A 189 2.41 9.71 -8.54
CA LYS A 189 1.22 8.84 -8.55
C LYS A 189 1.68 7.38 -8.52
N ALA A 190 0.80 6.45 -8.11
CA ALA A 190 1.09 5.03 -8.27
C ALA A 190 1.28 4.70 -9.75
N PHE A 191 2.39 4.03 -10.10
CA PHE A 191 2.70 3.61 -11.46
C PHE A 191 3.21 2.17 -11.45
N PHE A 192 3.23 1.53 -12.62
CA PHE A 192 3.70 0.16 -12.75
C PHE A 192 5.13 0.14 -13.31
N SER A 193 6.04 -0.49 -12.60
CA SER A 193 7.45 -0.61 -13.03
C SER A 193 8.01 -1.95 -12.58
N SER A 194 8.89 -2.54 -13.39
CA SER A 194 9.52 -3.84 -13.10
C SER A 194 8.53 -4.92 -12.62
N ARG A 195 7.34 -4.95 -13.23
CA ARG A 195 6.24 -5.89 -12.94
C ARG A 195 5.55 -5.70 -11.58
N ARG A 196 5.61 -4.52 -10.98
CA ARG A 196 5.02 -4.22 -9.67
C ARG A 196 4.45 -2.80 -9.62
N THR A 197 3.38 -2.61 -8.85
CA THR A 197 2.93 -1.27 -8.45
C THR A 197 4.02 -0.61 -7.62
N THR A 198 4.35 0.63 -7.94
CA THR A 198 5.48 1.39 -7.36
C THR A 198 5.03 2.80 -7.01
N LEU A 199 5.64 3.36 -5.97
CA LEU A 199 5.52 4.76 -5.56
C LEU A 199 6.90 5.32 -5.29
N SER A 200 7.15 6.54 -5.74
CA SER A 200 8.47 7.18 -5.63
C SER A 200 8.36 8.53 -4.96
N VAL A 201 9.39 8.89 -4.20
CA VAL A 201 9.65 10.29 -3.84
C VAL A 201 10.70 10.83 -4.80
N ASN A 202 10.39 11.93 -5.46
CA ASN A 202 11.28 12.62 -6.38
C ASN A 202 11.61 13.99 -5.79
N GLN A 203 12.90 14.35 -5.77
CA GLN A 203 13.37 15.60 -5.19
C GLN A 203 14.36 16.28 -6.14
N PRO A 204 14.07 17.51 -6.59
CA PRO A 204 15.04 18.28 -7.36
C PRO A 204 16.19 18.75 -6.47
N ILE A 205 17.38 18.85 -7.07
CA ILE A 205 18.62 19.28 -6.43
C ILE A 205 19.10 20.52 -7.16
N TYR A 206 19.23 21.63 -6.42
CA TYR A 206 19.64 22.92 -6.95
C TYR A 206 21.00 23.33 -6.38
N ASP A 207 21.75 24.14 -7.13
CA ASP A 207 22.93 24.83 -6.62
C ASP A 207 22.56 26.07 -5.77
N ALA A 208 23.56 26.75 -5.21
CA ALA A 208 23.37 27.96 -4.42
C ALA A 208 22.83 29.15 -5.23
N GLN A 209 22.88 29.08 -6.57
CA GLN A 209 22.33 30.07 -7.50
C GLN A 209 20.92 29.68 -7.98
N ASN A 210 20.34 28.61 -7.43
CA ASN A 210 19.04 28.07 -7.78
C ASN A 210 18.96 27.49 -9.21
N ASN A 211 20.09 27.08 -9.79
CA ASN A 211 20.11 26.30 -11.03
C ASN A 211 19.91 24.82 -10.73
N LEU A 212 19.15 24.12 -11.57
CA LEU A 212 18.93 22.68 -11.42
C LEU A 212 20.21 21.91 -11.76
N LEU A 213 20.66 21.08 -10.83
CA LEU A 213 21.81 20.18 -11.01
C LEU A 213 21.35 18.78 -11.40
N ALA A 214 20.38 18.25 -10.66
CA ALA A 214 19.91 16.88 -10.76
C ALA A 214 18.53 16.71 -10.12
N VAL A 215 17.95 15.52 -10.30
CA VAL A 215 16.80 15.03 -9.53
C VAL A 215 17.19 13.68 -8.96
N THR A 216 16.97 13.50 -7.65
CA THR A 216 17.08 12.20 -6.98
C THR A 216 15.69 11.59 -6.84
N THR A 217 15.60 10.28 -7.03
CA THR A 217 14.37 9.50 -6.86
C THR A 217 14.62 8.30 -5.96
N THR A 218 13.63 7.97 -5.14
CA THR A 218 13.65 6.79 -4.27
C THR A 218 12.30 6.08 -4.31
N ASP A 219 12.29 4.81 -4.69
CA ASP A 219 11.06 4.01 -4.77
C ASP A 219 10.83 3.20 -3.49
N VAL A 220 9.56 3.12 -3.10
CA VAL A 220 9.10 2.31 -1.98
C VAL A 220 8.92 0.87 -2.41
N ASN A 221 9.44 -0.05 -1.59
CA ASN A 221 9.19 -1.47 -1.72
C ASN A 221 7.76 -1.82 -1.27
N ILE A 222 6.83 -1.72 -2.21
CA ILE A 222 5.41 -2.03 -1.99
C ILE A 222 5.20 -3.47 -1.50
N LEU A 223 6.05 -4.42 -1.91
CA LEU A 223 5.96 -5.79 -1.40
C LEU A 223 6.23 -5.85 0.11
N ALA A 224 7.17 -5.05 0.63
CA ALA A 224 7.43 -4.99 2.06
C ALA A 224 6.19 -4.52 2.83
N ILE A 225 5.47 -3.52 2.28
CA ILE A 225 4.19 -3.05 2.85
C ILE A 225 3.15 -4.18 2.81
N SER A 226 2.96 -4.85 1.68
CA SER A 226 2.02 -5.97 1.57
C SER A 226 2.38 -7.13 2.51
N HIS A 227 3.68 -7.41 2.71
CA HIS A 227 4.15 -8.38 3.69
C HIS A 227 3.77 -7.96 5.11
N PHE A 228 3.97 -6.69 5.47
CA PHE A 228 3.54 -6.16 6.75
C PHE A 228 2.02 -6.30 6.95
N LEU A 229 1.20 -5.93 5.95
CA LEU A 229 -0.26 -6.08 6.03
C LEU A 229 -0.68 -7.53 6.24
N ARG A 230 0.01 -8.50 5.62
CA ARG A 230 -0.20 -9.94 5.86
C ARG A 230 0.10 -10.40 7.29
N THR A 231 0.95 -9.69 8.02
CA THR A 231 1.26 -10.04 9.43
C THR A 231 0.16 -9.61 10.40
N LEU A 232 -0.74 -8.72 9.98
CA LEU A 232 -1.81 -8.21 10.81
C LEU A 232 -2.88 -9.30 11.00
N LYS A 233 -3.22 -9.61 12.25
CA LYS A 233 -4.29 -10.55 12.58
C LYS A 233 -5.64 -9.84 12.56
N ILE A 234 -6.40 -10.03 11.48
CA ILE A 234 -7.70 -9.38 11.27
C ILE A 234 -8.83 -10.42 11.32
N GLY A 235 -9.01 -11.07 12.47
CA GLY A 235 -9.99 -12.15 12.61
C GLY A 235 -9.70 -13.33 11.68
N GLN A 236 -10.74 -14.13 11.36
CA GLN A 236 -10.60 -15.31 10.49
C GLN A 236 -10.65 -14.96 8.99
N THR A 237 -11.40 -13.93 8.62
CA THR A 237 -11.70 -13.58 7.22
C THR A 237 -11.43 -12.11 6.88
N GLY A 238 -11.01 -11.31 7.86
CA GLY A 238 -10.76 -9.89 7.65
C GLY A 238 -9.49 -9.64 6.84
N GLN A 239 -9.47 -8.49 6.17
CA GLN A 239 -8.42 -8.11 5.24
C GLN A 239 -8.04 -6.65 5.43
N SER A 240 -6.87 -6.28 4.95
CA SER A 240 -6.40 -4.89 4.89
C SER A 240 -5.77 -4.59 3.55
N PHE A 241 -5.93 -3.35 3.12
CA PHE A 241 -5.31 -2.83 1.91
C PHE A 241 -5.01 -1.34 2.11
N ILE A 242 -4.12 -0.82 1.28
CA ILE A 242 -3.77 0.60 1.20
C ILE A 242 -4.07 1.05 -0.22
N MET A 243 -4.71 2.21 -0.32
CA MET A 243 -5.14 2.80 -1.58
C MET A 243 -4.61 4.23 -1.66
N GLU A 244 -4.17 4.63 -2.85
CA GLU A 244 -3.86 6.03 -3.14
C GLU A 244 -5.16 6.83 -3.28
N SER A 245 -5.12 8.15 -3.07
CA SER A 245 -6.27 9.06 -3.27
C SER A 245 -6.94 8.96 -4.65
N SER A 246 -6.24 8.42 -5.66
CA SER A 246 -6.73 8.15 -7.00
C SER A 246 -7.67 6.94 -7.10
N GLY A 247 -7.77 6.13 -6.04
CA GLY A 247 -8.50 4.86 -6.03
C GLY A 247 -7.65 3.64 -6.43
N ILE A 248 -6.35 3.84 -6.70
CA ILE A 248 -5.44 2.75 -7.05
C ILE A 248 -5.00 2.01 -5.80
N MET A 249 -5.15 0.68 -5.80
CA MET A 249 -4.64 -0.15 -4.72
C MET A 249 -3.12 -0.21 -4.78
N VAL A 250 -2.49 0.18 -3.69
CA VAL A 250 -1.04 0.20 -3.53
C VAL A 250 -0.56 -1.12 -2.93
N ALA A 251 -1.17 -1.57 -1.83
CA ALA A 251 -0.75 -2.78 -1.11
C ALA A 251 -1.96 -3.52 -0.51
N ASN A 252 -1.85 -4.83 -0.27
CA ASN A 252 -2.91 -5.63 0.34
C ASN A 252 -2.38 -6.81 1.19
N SER A 253 -3.25 -7.33 2.06
CA SER A 253 -2.98 -8.50 2.91
C SER A 253 -3.36 -9.83 2.26
N VAL A 254 -3.97 -9.83 1.07
CA VAL A 254 -4.36 -11.06 0.36
C VAL A 254 -3.31 -11.33 -0.73
N PRO A 255 -2.78 -12.54 -0.85
CA PRO A 255 -1.95 -12.90 -1.99
C PRO A 255 -2.82 -13.01 -3.26
N ASP A 256 -3.21 -11.88 -3.82
CA ASP A 256 -3.85 -11.82 -5.14
C ASP A 256 -2.79 -11.91 -6.25
N ILE A 257 -3.15 -12.66 -7.30
CA ILE A 257 -2.38 -12.85 -8.52
C ILE A 257 -2.24 -11.49 -9.21
N ILE A 258 -1.02 -10.93 -9.16
CA ILE A 258 -0.49 -9.83 -10.00
C ILE A 258 -1.45 -8.62 -10.09
N THR A 259 -1.02 -7.48 -9.52
CA THR A 259 -1.70 -6.17 -9.57
C THR A 259 -1.83 -5.54 -10.98
N SER A 260 -1.92 -6.34 -12.03
CA SER A 260 -2.16 -5.91 -13.40
C SER A 260 -2.98 -6.91 -14.20
N LYS A 261 -4.07 -6.46 -14.83
CA LYS A 261 -4.59 -7.15 -16.02
C LYS A 261 -3.58 -6.97 -17.16
N PRO A 262 -3.22 -8.02 -17.91
CA PRO A 262 -2.43 -7.83 -19.13
C PRO A 262 -3.25 -7.02 -20.13
N VAL A 263 -2.74 -5.86 -20.53
CA VAL A 263 -3.30 -5.11 -21.66
C VAL A 263 -3.10 -5.98 -22.91
N LYS A 264 -4.18 -6.24 -23.68
CA LYS A 264 -4.09 -6.91 -24.98
C LYS A 264 -3.03 -6.22 -25.83
N GLU A 265 -2.09 -7.00 -26.37
CA GLU A 265 -0.98 -6.57 -27.24
C GLU A 265 -1.37 -5.37 -28.13
N VAL A 266 -0.92 -4.18 -27.74
CA VAL A 266 -0.73 -3.08 -28.68
C VAL A 266 0.76 -3.09 -28.99
N LYS A 267 1.11 -3.39 -30.25
CA LYS A 267 2.47 -3.24 -30.77
C LYS A 267 2.87 -1.76 -30.68
N LEU A 268 3.49 -1.37 -29.59
CA LEU A 268 4.18 -0.09 -29.46
C LEU A 268 5.66 -0.40 -29.26
N ALA A 269 6.47 0.01 -30.22
CA ALA A 269 7.91 0.07 -30.07
C ALA A 269 8.21 1.06 -28.94
N THR A 270 9.10 0.66 -28.02
CA THR A 270 9.31 1.15 -26.64
C THR A 270 8.41 0.46 -25.63
N ASP A 271 8.99 -0.42 -24.80
CA ASP A 271 8.37 -1.01 -23.60
C ASP A 271 7.89 0.15 -22.71
N ASP A 272 6.63 0.53 -22.92
CA ASP A 272 5.99 1.66 -22.28
C ASP A 272 5.77 1.30 -20.80
N TYR A 273 6.25 2.17 -19.90
CA TYR A 273 6.02 2.09 -18.44
C TYR A 273 4.53 2.05 -18.07
N ASN A 274 3.63 2.25 -19.04
CA ASN A 274 2.17 2.28 -18.90
C ASN A 274 1.43 1.06 -19.47
N SER A 275 2.11 -0.01 -19.87
CA SER A 275 1.49 -1.17 -20.54
C SER A 275 0.71 -2.14 -19.62
N TYR A 276 0.47 -1.74 -18.37
CA TYR A 276 -0.23 -2.55 -17.36
C TYR A 276 -1.32 -1.72 -16.68
N GLU A 277 -2.56 -2.22 -16.66
CA GLU A 277 -3.66 -1.55 -15.95
C GLU A 277 -3.57 -1.79 -14.44
N HIS A 278 -3.58 -0.70 -13.67
CA HIS A 278 -3.71 -0.76 -12.22
C HIS A 278 -5.03 -1.41 -11.81
N ILE A 279 -4.99 -2.31 -10.84
CA ILE A 279 -6.21 -2.83 -10.21
C ILE A 279 -6.71 -1.78 -9.21
N LYS A 280 -7.86 -1.17 -9.53
CA LYS A 280 -8.64 -0.39 -8.55
C LYS A 280 -9.25 -1.34 -7.51
N ALA A 281 -9.58 -0.82 -6.33
CA ALA A 281 -10.18 -1.64 -5.28
C ALA A 281 -11.47 -2.35 -5.73
N ASP A 282 -12.33 -1.66 -6.46
CA ASP A 282 -13.57 -2.15 -7.08
C ASP A 282 -13.36 -3.15 -8.24
N GLU A 283 -12.12 -3.37 -8.67
CA GLU A 283 -11.76 -4.35 -9.69
C GLU A 283 -10.98 -5.56 -9.12
N SER A 284 -10.81 -5.64 -7.80
CA SER A 284 -10.14 -6.76 -7.13
C SER A 284 -10.85 -8.10 -7.38
N MET A 285 -10.06 -9.18 -7.49
CA MET A 285 -10.58 -10.55 -7.54
C MET A 285 -11.10 -11.01 -6.16
N ASP A 286 -10.64 -10.36 -5.08
CA ASP A 286 -11.17 -10.56 -3.75
C ASP A 286 -12.51 -9.84 -3.54
N MET A 287 -13.49 -10.58 -3.02
CA MET A 287 -14.86 -10.08 -2.87
C MET A 287 -15.00 -9.01 -1.78
N LEU A 288 -14.18 -9.04 -0.73
CA LEU A 288 -14.24 -8.07 0.37
C LEU A 288 -13.60 -6.74 -0.04
N THR A 289 -12.49 -6.81 -0.77
CA THR A 289 -11.78 -5.64 -1.30
C THR A 289 -12.57 -4.93 -2.40
N ARG A 290 -13.35 -5.69 -3.19
CA ARG A 290 -14.25 -5.13 -4.21
C ARG A 290 -15.47 -4.39 -3.66
N ALA A 291 -15.88 -4.68 -2.43
CA ALA A 291 -17.14 -4.19 -1.86
C ALA A 291 -17.04 -2.82 -1.17
N THR A 292 -15.85 -2.21 -1.14
CA THR A 292 -15.58 -0.85 -0.63
C THR A 292 -15.79 0.22 -1.68
#